data_AF-A0A1E3VV37-F1
#
_entry.id   AF-A0A1E3VV37-F1
#
_cell.length_a   1.000
_cell.length_b   1.000
_cell.length_c   1.000
_cell.angle_alpha   90.00
_cell.angle_beta   90.00
_cell.angle_gamma   90.00
#
_symmetry.space_group_name_H-M   'P 1'
#
loop_
_entity.id
_entity.type
_entity.pdbx_description
1 polymer ?
#
loop_
_entity_poly.entity_id
_entity_poly.type
_entity_poly.pdbx_seq_one_letter_code
_entity_poly.pdbx_strand_id
1 'polypeptide(L)'
;MMPCLSRRALKEAAWVFKESVSGYGVDLLLGAYLSRRFGIDTFVIGSVVATHQRPIDQRDGAFYKFLRSQRIDPLEELRVITKLFGLSLEIYRIRLL
;
A
#
# COMPACT_ATOMS: atom_id res chain seq x y z
N MET A 1 -4.27 -5.15 -2.26
CA MET A 1 -4.80 -3.94 -1.60
C MET A 1 -5.90 -3.35 -2.46
N MET A 2 -6.94 -2.74 -1.88
CA MET A 2 -8.03 -2.08 -2.65
C MET A 2 -8.40 -0.74 -2.00
N PRO A 3 -7.58 0.31 -2.17
CA PRO A 3 -7.86 1.61 -1.55
C PRO A 3 -9.03 2.31 -2.26
N CYS A 4 -9.95 2.86 -1.48
CA CYS A 4 -10.97 3.79 -1.97
C CYS A 4 -10.46 5.22 -1.76
N LEU A 5 -10.31 5.97 -2.85
CA LEU A 5 -9.73 7.31 -2.81
C LEU A 5 -10.66 8.31 -3.49
N SER A 6 -10.82 9.48 -2.87
CA SER A 6 -11.38 10.63 -3.58
C SER A 6 -10.42 11.08 -4.68
N ARG A 7 -10.94 11.72 -5.73
CA ARG A 7 -10.12 12.30 -6.80
C ARG A 7 -9.07 13.28 -6.28
N ARG A 8 -9.41 14.04 -5.24
CA ARG A 8 -8.50 14.98 -4.58
C ARG A 8 -7.35 14.24 -3.89
N ALA A 9 -7.66 13.20 -3.12
CA ALA A 9 -6.65 12.38 -2.45
C ALA A 9 -5.69 11.74 -3.45
N LEU A 10 -6.22 11.20 -4.56
CA LEU A 10 -5.39 10.61 -5.61
C LEU A 10 -4.45 11.65 -6.25
N LYS A 11 -4.95 12.85 -6.58
CA LYS A 11 -4.10 13.91 -7.17
C LYS A 11 -2.96 14.33 -6.26
N GLU A 12 -3.24 14.48 -4.96
CA GLU A 12 -2.26 14.96 -3.99
C GLU A 12 -1.22 13.89 -3.63
N ALA A 13 -1.66 12.63 -3.55
CA ALA A 13 -0.81 11.54 -3.14
C ALA A 13 -0.25 10.69 -4.30
N ALA A 14 -0.51 11.03 -5.57
CA ALA A 14 -0.07 10.22 -6.73
C ALA A 14 1.44 9.93 -6.73
N TRP A 15 2.24 10.80 -6.13
CA TRP A 15 3.68 10.60 -6.05
C TRP A 15 4.07 9.34 -5.28
N VAL A 16 3.26 8.83 -4.34
CA VAL A 16 3.63 7.65 -3.52
C VAL A 16 3.84 6.38 -4.36
N PHE A 17 3.20 6.30 -5.53
CA PHE A 17 3.35 5.15 -6.43
C PHE A 17 4.73 5.07 -7.07
N LYS A 18 5.55 6.13 -7.01
CA LYS A 18 6.93 6.11 -7.51
C LYS A 18 7.92 5.54 -6.49
N GLU A 19 7.50 5.36 -5.24
CA GLU A 19 8.36 4.95 -4.12
C GLU A 19 8.50 3.42 -4.01
N SER A 20 7.74 2.65 -4.79
CA SER A 20 7.74 1.19 -4.76
C SER A 20 7.47 0.61 -6.13
N VAL A 21 8.31 -0.33 -6.57
CA VAL A 21 8.11 -1.11 -7.79
C VAL A 21 7.18 -2.31 -7.52
N SER A 22 7.28 -2.94 -6.35
CA SER A 22 6.41 -4.08 -5.99
C SER A 22 5.01 -3.66 -5.56
N GLY A 23 4.82 -2.37 -5.27
CA GLY A 23 3.61 -1.80 -4.68
C GLY A 23 3.49 -2.02 -3.16
N TYR A 24 4.41 -2.76 -2.53
CA TYR A 24 4.35 -3.00 -1.09
C TYR A 24 4.67 -1.72 -0.30
N GLY A 25 3.87 -1.44 0.73
CA GLY A 25 4.05 -0.25 1.60
C GLY A 25 3.48 1.05 1.02
N VAL A 26 3.03 1.04 -0.24
CA VAL A 26 2.41 2.19 -0.89
C VAL A 26 1.13 2.60 -0.17
N ASP A 27 0.31 1.66 0.28
CA ASP A 27 -0.91 1.92 1.07
C ASP A 27 -0.61 2.58 2.41
N LEU A 28 0.42 2.12 3.11
CA LEU A 28 0.85 2.69 4.38
C LEU A 28 1.30 4.14 4.19
N LEU A 29 2.13 4.39 3.17
CA LEU A 29 2.61 5.72 2.84
C LEU A 29 1.46 6.64 2.41
N LEU A 30 0.56 6.14 1.57
CA LEU A 30 -0.64 6.84 1.11
C LEU A 30 -1.50 7.29 2.29
N GLY A 31 -1.86 6.36 3.19
CA GLY A 31 -2.67 6.65 4.37
C GLY A 31 -1.99 7.66 5.29
N ALA A 32 -0.71 7.43 5.63
CA ALA A 32 0.05 8.34 6.50
C ALA A 32 0.20 9.74 5.91
N TYR A 33 0.50 9.85 4.61
CA TYR A 33 0.61 11.14 3.93
C TYR A 33 -0.72 11.89 3.95
N LEU A 34 -1.81 11.25 3.54
CA LEU A 34 -3.13 11.88 3.50
C LEU A 34 -3.62 12.27 4.89
N SER A 35 -3.39 11.44 5.90
CA SER A 35 -3.72 11.76 7.29
C SER A 35 -2.97 13.00 7.78
N ARG A 36 -1.66 13.08 7.55
CA ARG A 36 -0.86 14.28 7.90
C ARG A 36 -1.27 15.51 7.09
N ARG A 37 -1.55 15.35 5.80
CA ARG A 37 -1.84 16.44 4.85
C ARG A 37 -3.19 17.11 5.11
N PHE A 38 -4.20 16.34 5.45
CA PHE A 38 -5.59 16.80 5.60
C PHE A 38 -6.11 16.76 7.03
N GLY A 39 -5.35 16.20 7.98
CA GLY A 39 -5.84 15.97 9.34
C GLY A 39 -7.01 14.98 9.38
N ILE A 40 -7.04 14.01 8.46
CA ILE A 40 -8.10 13.01 8.35
C ILE A 40 -7.62 11.65 8.81
N ASP A 41 -8.50 10.87 9.44
CA ASP A 41 -8.20 9.48 9.75
C ASP A 41 -8.39 8.62 8.49
N THR A 42 -7.60 7.54 8.40
CA THR A 42 -7.79 6.48 7.41
C THR A 42 -8.66 5.39 8.05
N PHE A 43 -9.71 4.97 7.35
CA PHE A 43 -10.68 4.00 7.86
C PHE A 43 -10.77 2.75 6.99
N VAL A 44 -11.17 1.64 7.59
CA VAL A 44 -11.56 0.41 6.87
C VAL A 44 -13.07 0.33 6.82
N ILE A 45 -13.60 0.13 5.62
CA ILE A 45 -15.04 -0.03 5.38
C ILE A 45 -15.39 -1.51 5.54
N GLY A 46 -16.02 -1.87 6.66
CA GLY A 46 -16.36 -3.27 6.96
C GLY A 46 -17.53 -3.84 6.14
N SER A 47 -18.41 -2.98 5.62
CA SER A 47 -19.61 -3.39 4.86
C SER A 47 -19.33 -3.77 3.40
N VAL A 48 -18.10 -3.55 2.92
CA VAL A 48 -17.71 -3.83 1.54
C VAL A 48 -16.59 -4.87 1.53
N VAL A 49 -16.88 -6.02 0.93
CA VAL A 49 -15.90 -7.10 0.76
C VAL A 49 -15.58 -7.23 -0.72
N ALA A 50 -14.29 -7.23 -1.05
CA ALA A 50 -13.80 -7.57 -2.38
C ALA A 50 -12.99 -8.86 -2.32
N THR A 51 -13.26 -9.74 -3.29
CA THR A 51 -12.51 -10.99 -3.46
C THR A 51 -11.55 -10.86 -4.63
N HIS A 52 -10.27 -11.11 -4.38
CA HIS A 52 -9.29 -11.21 -5.44
C HIS A 52 -9.47 -12.56 -6.17
N GLN A 53 -10.12 -12.54 -7.32
CA GLN A 53 -10.52 -13.77 -8.04
C GLN A 53 -9.35 -14.57 -8.61
N ARG A 54 -8.16 -13.95 -8.78
CA ARG A 54 -6.97 -14.63 -9.30
C ARG A 54 -6.14 -15.18 -8.14
N PRO A 55 -5.66 -16.42 -8.18
CA PRO A 55 -4.74 -16.90 -7.16
C PRO A 55 -3.45 -16.09 -7.17
N ILE A 56 -2.88 -15.84 -5.99
CA ILE A 56 -1.57 -15.20 -5.86
C ILE A 56 -0.51 -16.30 -5.98
N ASP A 57 0.21 -16.29 -7.10
CA ASP A 57 1.34 -17.18 -7.31
C ASP A 57 2.66 -16.42 -7.12
N GLN A 58 3.17 -16.44 -5.88
CA GLN A 58 4.43 -15.78 -5.53
C GLN A 58 5.65 -16.46 -6.17
N ARG A 59 5.53 -17.75 -6.53
CA ARG A 59 6.63 -18.51 -7.10
C ARG A 59 6.70 -18.35 -8.60
N ASP A 60 5.60 -18.53 -9.32
CA ASP A 60 5.60 -18.62 -10.78
C ASP A 60 4.75 -17.56 -11.49
N GLY A 61 4.07 -16.70 -10.74
CA GLY A 61 3.29 -15.59 -11.29
C GLY A 61 4.16 -14.58 -12.04
N ALA A 62 3.66 -14.06 -13.16
CA ALA A 62 4.40 -13.16 -14.04
C ALA A 62 4.95 -11.91 -13.31
N PHE A 63 4.15 -11.34 -12.39
CA PHE A 63 4.56 -10.21 -11.59
C PHE A 63 5.75 -10.53 -10.67
N TYR A 64 5.69 -11.62 -9.92
CA TYR A 64 6.77 -12.02 -9.02
C TYR A 64 8.01 -12.53 -9.77
N LYS A 65 7.83 -13.14 -10.95
CA LYS A 65 8.94 -13.44 -11.88
C LYS A 65 9.66 -12.18 -12.32
N PHE A 66 8.91 -11.13 -12.68
CA PHE A 66 9.49 -9.82 -12.99
C PHE A 66 10.27 -9.23 -11.81
N LEU A 67 9.69 -9.20 -10.60
CA LEU A 67 10.40 -8.66 -9.43
C LEU A 67 11.72 -9.39 -9.15
N ARG A 68 11.72 -10.72 -9.21
CA ARG A 68 12.95 -11.51 -9.04
C ARG A 68 13.98 -11.26 -10.14
N SER A 69 13.55 -11.07 -11.40
CA SER A 69 14.49 -10.75 -12.48
C SER A 69 15.17 -9.39 -12.27
N GLN A 70 14.48 -8.46 -11.59
CA GLN A 70 15.01 -7.17 -11.17
C GLN A 70 15.71 -7.21 -9.80
N ARG A 71 15.84 -8.39 -9.16
CA ARG A 71 16.38 -8.57 -7.80
C ARG A 71 15.63 -7.75 -6.73
N ILE A 72 14.33 -7.55 -6.92
CA ILE A 72 13.46 -6.84 -5.99
C ILE A 72 12.78 -7.85 -5.08
N ASP A 73 12.96 -7.69 -3.77
CA ASP A 73 12.19 -8.37 -2.73
C ASP A 73 11.10 -7.41 -2.21
N PRO A 74 9.80 -7.74 -2.38
CA PRO A 74 8.70 -6.91 -1.90
C PRO A 74 8.73 -6.60 -0.39
N LEU A 75 9.18 -7.55 0.43
CA LEU A 75 9.23 -7.37 1.89
C LEU A 75 10.36 -6.46 2.31
N GLU A 76 11.51 -6.53 1.64
CA GLU A 76 12.58 -5.56 1.86
C GLU A 76 12.18 -4.16 1.37
N GLU A 77 11.47 -4.05 0.25
CA GLU A 77 10.96 -2.76 -0.22
C GLU A 77 9.99 -2.13 0.79
N LEU A 78 9.05 -2.92 1.33
CA LEU A 78 8.18 -2.51 2.44
C LEU A 78 9.00 -2.00 3.63
N ARG A 79 10.04 -2.74 4.03
CA ARG A 79 10.90 -2.37 5.17
C ARG A 79 11.64 -1.06 4.91
N VAL A 80 12.13 -0.85 3.70
CA VAL A 80 12.79 0.40 3.29
C VAL A 80 11.81 1.57 3.33
N ILE A 81 10.61 1.43 2.76
CA ILE A 81 9.58 2.49 2.75
C ILE A 81 9.16 2.84 4.17
N THR A 82 8.85 1.85 4.99
CA THR A 82 8.42 2.09 6.38
C THR A 82 9.51 2.81 7.18
N LYS A 83 10.79 2.44 7.00
CA LYS A 83 11.91 3.12 7.62
C LYS A 83 12.11 4.55 7.10
N LEU A 84 12.09 4.75 5.78
CA LEU A 84 12.34 6.05 5.15
C LEU A 84 11.30 7.11 5.55
N PHE A 85 10.03 6.71 5.66
CA PHE A 85 8.93 7.63 5.94
C PHE A 85 8.47 7.63 7.41
N GLY A 86 9.15 6.88 8.27
CA GLY A 86 8.81 6.77 9.70
C GLY A 86 7.40 6.22 9.90
N LEU A 87 7.06 5.15 9.17
CA LEU A 87 5.76 4.50 9.24
C LEU A 87 5.83 3.30 10.19
N SER A 88 4.75 3.11 10.95
CA SER A 88 4.58 1.92 11.79
C SER A 88 3.77 0.86 11.05
N LEU A 89 4.15 -0.41 11.17
CA LEU A 89 3.30 -1.53 10.77
C LEU A 89 2.11 -1.71 11.72
N GLU A 90 2.09 -1.02 12.86
CA GLU A 90 0.94 -1.00 13.78
C GLU A 90 -0.29 -0.29 13.21
N ILE A 91 -0.24 0.26 11.99
CA ILE A 91 -1.40 0.83 11.28
C ILE A 91 -2.55 -0.19 11.14
N TYR A 92 -2.32 -1.49 11.39
CA TYR A 92 -3.38 -2.49 11.56
C TYR A 92 -4.19 -2.38 12.87
N ARG A 93 -3.91 -1.44 13.79
CA ARG A 93 -4.83 -1.01 14.85
C ARG A 93 -5.96 -0.15 14.28
N ILE A 94 -6.71 -0.73 13.36
CA ILE A 94 -7.84 -0.13 12.68
C ILE A 94 -9.03 -0.11 13.64
N ARG A 95 -9.58 1.07 13.93
CA ARG A 95 -10.92 1.19 14.50
C ARG A 95 -11.92 0.82 13.41
N LEU A 96 -12.64 -0.27 13.62
CA LEU A 96 -13.77 -0.65 12.78
C LEU A 96 -14.89 0.37 13.01
N LEU A 97 -15.39 0.97 11.94
CA LEU A 97 -16.63 1.77 11.93
C LEU A 97 -17.82 0.86 11.63
#